data_AF-A0A8H7IMF5-F1
#
_entry.id   AF-A0A8H7IMF5-F1
#
_cell.length_a   1.000
_cell.length_b   1.000
_cell.length_c   1.000
_cell.angle_alpha   90.00
_cell.angle_beta   90.00
_cell.angle_gamma   90.00
#
_symmetry.space_group_name_H-M   'P 1'
#
loop_
_entity.id
_entity.type
_entity.pdbx_description
1 polymer ?
#
loop_
_entity_poly.entity_id
_entity_poly.type
_entity_poly.pdbx_seq_one_letter_code
_entity_poly.pdbx_strand_id
1 'polypeptide(L)'
;MYSQLRPAANPNVKILGYVPTGFGSRAQSAVQADITTYSQWGASYKPNGIFFDEVAANSANQILYSGYSGFAKNKISGAVITLNPGVATPAEYYGFSDQIVTREDNYNNFSPSQYTIGSSTPASKQAVILHTTETTPPTCMLNAIVRVDKIGAVYFTSDVLPNPYDMFPPYWAGLVDAVQTAASA
;
A
#
# COMPACT_ATOMS: atom_id res chain seq x y z
N MET A 1 -1.12 -9.82 -22.65
CA MET A 1 -1.27 -9.91 -21.18
C MET A 1 -0.09 -9.29 -20.41
N TYR A 2 1.17 -9.41 -20.87
CA TYR A 2 2.34 -8.83 -20.17
C TYR A 2 2.65 -7.33 -20.42
N SER A 3 1.94 -6.64 -21.32
CA SER A 3 2.28 -5.24 -21.68
C SER A 3 2.04 -4.23 -20.54
N GLN A 4 1.18 -4.56 -19.58
CA GLN A 4 0.77 -3.65 -18.49
C GLN A 4 1.76 -3.61 -17.31
N LEU A 5 2.65 -4.60 -17.17
CA LEU A 5 3.62 -4.69 -16.07
C LEU A 5 5.02 -4.24 -16.48
N ARG A 6 5.13 -3.12 -17.21
CA ARG A 6 6.42 -2.59 -17.68
C ARG A 6 6.77 -1.29 -16.96
N PRO A 7 7.52 -1.32 -15.83
CA PRO A 7 7.91 -0.10 -15.12
C PRO A 7 8.68 0.87 -16.02
N ALA A 8 9.57 0.35 -16.88
CA ALA A 8 10.38 1.17 -17.78
C ALA A 8 9.55 1.96 -18.81
N ALA A 9 8.31 1.54 -19.09
CA ALA A 9 7.43 2.26 -20.01
C ALA A 9 6.55 3.31 -19.31
N ASN A 10 6.49 3.30 -17.97
CA ASN A 10 5.63 4.17 -17.18
C ASN A 10 6.44 4.74 -15.99
N PRO A 11 7.24 5.80 -16.19
CA PRO A 11 8.19 6.28 -15.19
C PRO A 11 7.53 6.80 -13.90
N ASN A 12 6.24 7.16 -13.97
CA ASN A 12 5.39 7.56 -12.85
C ASN A 12 4.73 6.37 -12.12
N VAL A 13 4.93 5.13 -12.58
CA VAL A 13 4.38 3.93 -11.96
C VAL A 13 5.48 3.19 -11.19
N LYS A 14 5.16 2.76 -9.97
CA LYS A 14 5.99 1.85 -9.18
C LYS A 14 5.26 0.53 -9.04
N ILE A 15 5.85 -0.54 -9.58
CA ILE A 15 5.31 -1.89 -9.44
C ILE A 15 5.93 -2.51 -8.19
N LEU A 16 5.12 -3.05 -7.28
CA LEU A 16 5.59 -3.74 -6.08
C LEU A 16 5.25 -5.23 -6.16
N GLY A 17 6.19 -6.09 -5.78
CA GLY A 17 5.95 -7.52 -5.66
C GLY A 17 5.16 -7.81 -4.38
N TYR A 18 4.02 -8.49 -4.50
CA TYR A 18 3.20 -8.89 -3.36
C TYR A 18 3.86 -10.06 -2.61
N VAL A 19 4.01 -9.92 -1.29
CA VAL A 19 4.58 -10.95 -0.40
C VAL A 19 3.75 -11.04 0.89
N PRO A 20 2.96 -12.11 1.10
CA PRO A 20 2.21 -12.29 2.34
C PRO A 20 3.14 -12.70 3.49
N THR A 21 2.89 -12.22 4.70
CA THR A 21 3.70 -12.55 5.88
C THR A 21 2.95 -13.35 6.94
N GLY A 22 1.64 -13.59 6.76
CA GLY A 22 0.81 -14.34 7.71
C GLY A 22 0.85 -13.74 9.12
N PHE A 23 0.85 -12.41 9.25
CA PHE A 23 0.95 -11.71 10.54
C PHE A 23 2.22 -12.09 11.31
N GLY A 24 3.32 -12.32 10.59
CA GLY A 24 4.62 -12.71 11.14
C GLY A 24 4.76 -14.22 11.40
N SER A 25 3.72 -15.02 11.17
CA SER A 25 3.77 -16.47 11.35
C SER A 25 4.39 -17.21 10.17
N ARG A 26 4.41 -16.60 8.98
CA ARG A 26 5.01 -17.23 7.80
C ARG A 26 6.52 -17.38 7.99
N ALA A 27 7.04 -18.56 7.65
CA ALA A 27 8.46 -18.85 7.76
C ALA A 27 9.31 -17.79 7.04
N GLN A 28 10.29 -17.23 7.76
CA GLN A 28 11.17 -16.18 7.23
C GLN A 28 11.86 -16.59 5.91
N SER A 29 12.26 -17.85 5.78
CA SER A 29 12.87 -18.37 4.55
C SER A 29 11.90 -18.32 3.35
N ALA A 30 10.61 -18.55 3.57
CA ALA A 30 9.59 -18.48 2.52
C ALA A 30 9.33 -17.03 2.09
N VAL A 31 9.23 -16.09 3.04
CA VAL A 31 9.12 -14.65 2.75
C VAL A 31 10.34 -14.18 1.94
N GLN A 32 11.55 -14.57 2.34
CA GLN A 32 12.79 -14.23 1.63
C GLN A 32 12.88 -14.88 0.25
N ALA A 33 12.32 -16.08 0.06
CA ALA A 33 12.27 -16.76 -1.23
C ALA A 33 11.39 -16.00 -2.25
N ASP A 34 10.24 -15.48 -1.83
CA ASP A 34 9.38 -14.67 -2.72
C ASP A 34 10.09 -13.38 -3.14
N ILE A 35 10.71 -12.67 -2.20
CA ILE A 35 11.49 -11.46 -2.49
C ILE A 35 12.63 -11.76 -3.48
N THR A 36 13.32 -12.88 -3.27
CA THR A 36 14.40 -13.32 -4.17
C THR A 36 13.86 -13.68 -5.55
N THR A 37 12.67 -14.27 -5.63
CA THR A 37 12.01 -14.56 -6.91
C THR A 37 11.76 -13.27 -7.68
N TYR A 38 11.15 -12.25 -7.05
CA TYR A 38 10.93 -10.95 -7.71
C TYR A 38 12.22 -10.26 -8.13
N SER A 39 13.29 -10.34 -7.33
CA SER A 39 14.56 -9.68 -7.66
C SER A 39 15.26 -10.28 -8.87
N GLN A 40 14.94 -11.54 -9.21
CA GLN A 40 15.47 -12.27 -10.36
C GLN A 40 14.63 -12.09 -11.64
N TRP A 41 13.47 -11.45 -11.56
CA TRP A 41 12.67 -11.18 -12.76
C TRP A 41 13.43 -10.34 -13.78
N GLY A 42 13.13 -10.56 -15.06
CA GLY A 42 13.73 -9.80 -16.15
C GLY A 42 13.48 -8.30 -15.99
N ALA A 43 14.45 -7.47 -16.39
CA ALA A 43 14.44 -6.02 -16.14
C ALA A 43 13.17 -5.31 -16.63
N SER A 44 12.49 -5.83 -17.66
CA SER A 44 11.23 -5.28 -18.16
C SER A 44 10.05 -5.44 -17.21
N TYR A 45 10.10 -6.39 -16.27
CA TYR A 45 9.00 -6.76 -15.37
C TYR A 45 9.40 -6.73 -13.90
N LYS A 46 10.69 -6.52 -13.60
CA LYS A 46 11.22 -6.51 -12.24
C LYS A 46 10.50 -5.44 -11.41
N PRO A 47 9.91 -5.81 -10.26
CA PRO A 47 9.29 -4.83 -9.37
C PRO A 47 10.30 -3.79 -8.87
N ASN A 48 9.80 -2.58 -8.64
CA ASN A 48 10.52 -1.48 -8.00
C ASN A 48 10.63 -1.65 -6.47
N GLY A 49 10.01 -2.67 -5.90
CA GLY A 49 9.93 -2.84 -4.46
C GLY A 49 9.01 -4.00 -4.06
N ILE A 50 8.65 -4.03 -2.78
CA ILE A 50 7.85 -5.10 -2.17
C ILE A 50 6.66 -4.48 -1.42
N PHE A 51 5.49 -5.08 -1.63
CA PHE A 51 4.30 -4.87 -0.83
C PHE A 51 4.16 -6.08 0.10
N PHE A 52 4.45 -5.89 1.39
CA PHE A 52 4.25 -6.91 2.40
C PHE A 52 2.81 -6.87 2.86
N ASP A 53 2.08 -7.97 2.70
CA ASP A 53 0.70 -8.09 3.15
C ASP A 53 0.58 -8.91 4.43
N GLU A 54 -0.57 -8.80 5.09
CA GLU A 54 -0.86 -9.45 6.37
C GLU A 54 0.14 -9.03 7.46
N VAL A 55 0.49 -7.74 7.53
CA VAL A 55 1.49 -7.23 8.48
C VAL A 55 0.92 -7.17 9.89
N ALA A 56 1.63 -7.75 10.86
CA ALA A 56 1.26 -7.65 12.26
C ALA A 56 1.57 -6.26 12.82
N ALA A 57 0.54 -5.51 13.21
CA ALA A 57 0.64 -4.14 13.72
C ALA A 57 0.97 -4.07 15.22
N ASN A 58 2.10 -4.65 15.63
CA ASN A 58 2.54 -4.61 17.04
C ASN A 58 4.06 -4.49 17.18
N SER A 59 4.51 -3.97 18.32
CA SER A 59 5.94 -3.73 18.56
C SER A 59 6.76 -5.01 18.64
N ALA A 60 6.14 -6.14 19.02
CA ALA A 60 6.84 -7.43 19.10
C ALA A 60 7.39 -7.91 17.74
N ASN A 61 6.78 -7.48 16.63
CA ASN A 61 7.21 -7.83 15.27
C ASN A 61 8.11 -6.78 14.59
N GLN A 62 8.51 -5.71 15.30
CA GLN A 62 9.31 -4.64 14.72
C GLN A 62 10.63 -5.15 14.11
N ILE A 63 11.36 -6.01 14.83
CA ILE A 63 12.63 -6.59 14.36
C ILE A 63 12.41 -7.45 13.12
N LEU A 64 11.30 -8.20 13.07
CA LEU A 64 10.95 -9.03 11.93
C LEU A 64 10.73 -8.20 10.66
N TYR A 65 9.85 -7.20 10.71
CA TYR A 65 9.50 -6.41 9.52
C TYR A 65 10.63 -5.45 9.09
N SER A 66 11.40 -4.92 10.03
CA SER A 66 12.62 -4.17 9.69
C SER A 66 13.65 -5.08 8.99
N GLY A 67 13.78 -6.33 9.42
CA GLY A 67 14.61 -7.34 8.76
C GLY A 67 14.14 -7.67 7.34
N TYR A 68 12.83 -7.84 7.13
CA TYR A 68 12.26 -8.04 5.79
C TYR A 68 12.48 -6.84 4.87
N SER A 69 12.30 -5.63 5.39
CA SER A 69 12.54 -4.37 4.66
C SER A 69 14.01 -4.25 4.24
N GLY A 70 14.94 -4.55 5.15
CA GLY A 70 16.37 -4.56 4.87
C GLY A 70 16.77 -5.62 3.83
N PHE A 71 16.20 -6.82 3.92
CA PHE A 71 16.44 -7.90 2.95
C PHE A 71 15.94 -7.51 1.55
N ALA A 72 14.74 -6.93 1.44
CA ALA A 72 14.20 -6.44 0.17
C ALA A 72 15.07 -5.34 -0.45
N LYS A 73 15.50 -4.34 0.35
CA LYS A 73 16.41 -3.26 -0.09
C LYS A 73 17.78 -3.79 -0.53
N ASN A 74 18.25 -4.90 0.04
CA ASN A 74 19.49 -5.55 -0.40
C ASN A 74 19.34 -6.28 -1.74
N LYS A 75 18.19 -6.92 -1.99
CA LYS A 75 17.93 -7.68 -3.22
C LYS A 75 17.49 -6.82 -4.40
N ILE A 76 16.79 -5.72 -4.12
CA ILE A 76 16.23 -4.82 -5.12
C ILE A 76 16.78 -3.42 -4.83
N SER A 77 17.68 -2.95 -5.70
CA SER A 77 18.30 -1.62 -5.53
C SER A 77 17.22 -0.53 -5.58
N GLY A 78 17.19 0.31 -4.54
CA GLY A 78 16.18 1.36 -4.41
C GLY A 78 14.76 0.84 -4.13
N ALA A 79 14.64 -0.36 -3.54
CA ALA A 79 13.34 -0.96 -3.23
C ALA A 79 12.42 0.00 -2.45
N VAL A 80 11.23 0.23 -2.99
CA VAL A 80 10.11 0.85 -2.27
C VAL A 80 9.45 -0.21 -1.39
N ILE A 81 9.28 0.08 -0.10
CA ILE A 81 8.69 -0.85 0.86
C ILE A 81 7.33 -0.34 1.31
N THR A 82 6.29 -1.10 0.97
CA THR A 82 4.94 -0.90 1.51
C THR A 82 4.60 -2.00 2.51
N LEU A 83 4.07 -1.62 3.66
CA LEU A 83 3.55 -2.55 4.67
C LEU A 83 2.03 -2.44 4.69
N ASN A 84 1.33 -3.56 4.57
CA ASN A 84 -0.12 -3.61 4.73
C ASN A 84 -0.55 -4.38 5.98
N PRO A 85 -0.73 -3.68 7.09
CA PRO A 85 -1.43 -4.20 8.27
C PRO A 85 -2.95 -4.03 8.20
N GLY A 86 -3.48 -3.23 7.27
CA GLY A 86 -4.86 -2.76 7.26
C GLY A 86 -5.24 -1.84 8.43
N VAL A 87 -4.32 -1.61 9.37
CA VAL A 87 -4.54 -0.83 10.59
C VAL A 87 -3.34 0.02 11.00
N ALA A 88 -3.55 1.01 11.87
CA ALA A 88 -2.46 1.81 12.43
C ALA A 88 -1.40 0.93 13.12
N THR A 89 -0.14 1.27 12.92
CA THR A 89 1.02 0.57 13.49
C THR A 89 1.72 1.40 14.56
N PRO A 90 2.58 0.77 15.39
CA PRO A 90 3.59 1.50 16.14
C PRO A 90 4.44 2.41 15.24
N ALA A 91 4.89 3.54 15.79
CA ALA A 91 5.60 4.59 15.04
C ALA A 91 6.93 4.10 14.44
N GLU A 92 7.56 3.09 15.05
CA GLU A 92 8.83 2.53 14.61
C GLU A 92 8.74 1.94 13.20
N TYR A 93 7.55 1.51 12.77
CA TYR A 93 7.31 0.93 11.44
C TYR A 93 7.56 1.95 10.31
N TYR A 94 7.35 3.23 10.58
CA TYR A 94 7.60 4.32 9.63
C TYR A 94 9.10 4.55 9.37
N GLY A 95 9.98 4.05 10.25
CA GLY A 95 11.43 4.17 10.12
C GLY A 95 12.03 3.24 9.07
N PHE A 96 11.39 2.10 8.79
CA PHE A 96 11.91 1.09 7.85
C PHE A 96 11.02 0.86 6.62
N SER A 97 9.87 1.53 6.54
CA SER A 97 8.96 1.49 5.38
C SER A 97 8.90 2.85 4.66
N ASP A 98 8.50 2.81 3.39
CA ASP A 98 8.25 4.00 2.57
C ASP A 98 6.76 4.35 2.56
N GLN A 99 5.89 3.34 2.69
CA GLN A 99 4.44 3.50 2.82
C GLN A 99 3.85 2.43 3.77
N ILE A 100 2.77 2.78 4.47
CA ILE A 100 2.00 1.87 5.33
C ILE A 100 0.52 2.05 5.00
N VAL A 101 -0.17 0.96 4.68
CA VAL A 101 -1.64 0.96 4.59
C VAL A 101 -2.19 0.98 6.02
N THR A 102 -2.46 2.17 6.53
CA THR A 102 -2.89 2.36 7.92
C THR A 102 -4.37 2.13 8.11
N ARG A 103 -5.14 2.06 7.02
CA ARG A 103 -6.54 1.65 7.00
C ARG A 103 -6.86 0.85 5.73
N GLU A 104 -7.46 -0.31 5.93
CA GLU A 104 -8.11 -1.12 4.90
C GLU A 104 -9.44 -1.62 5.47
N ASP A 105 -10.57 -1.11 4.96
CA ASP A 105 -11.89 -1.41 5.54
C ASP A 105 -13.02 -1.20 4.51
N ASN A 106 -14.23 -1.61 4.91
CA ASN A 106 -15.46 -1.20 4.27
C ASN A 106 -15.63 0.32 4.40
N TYR A 107 -15.94 0.98 3.29
CA TYR A 107 -16.15 2.41 3.22
C TYR A 107 -17.13 2.94 4.28
N ASN A 108 -18.21 2.20 4.56
CA ASN A 108 -19.25 2.63 5.50
C ASN A 108 -18.82 2.54 6.98
N ASN A 109 -17.72 1.84 7.28
CA ASN A 109 -17.16 1.73 8.63
C ASN A 109 -16.03 2.72 8.89
N PHE A 110 -15.56 3.38 7.84
CA PHE A 110 -14.38 4.22 7.90
C PHE A 110 -14.68 5.61 8.47
N SER A 111 -13.74 6.10 9.28
CA SER A 111 -13.69 7.47 9.78
C SER A 111 -12.25 7.99 9.76
N PRO A 112 -12.00 9.24 9.35
CA PRO A 112 -10.68 9.87 9.44
C PRO A 112 -10.06 9.84 10.85
N SER A 113 -10.90 9.76 11.91
CA SER A 113 -10.43 9.63 13.30
C SER A 113 -9.70 8.31 13.61
N GLN A 114 -9.73 7.35 12.68
CA GLN A 114 -9.13 6.05 12.90
C GLN A 114 -7.61 6.07 12.67
N TYR A 115 -7.02 6.97 11.88
CA TYR A 115 -5.55 7.10 11.78
C TYR A 115 -5.02 8.31 12.56
N THR A 116 -3.72 8.26 12.87
CA THR A 116 -3.03 9.33 13.59
C THR A 116 -1.99 9.97 12.67
N ILE A 117 -2.00 11.29 12.60
CA ILE A 117 -1.03 12.08 11.85
C ILE A 117 -0.16 12.84 12.84
N GLY A 118 1.15 12.68 12.71
CA GLY A 118 2.13 13.33 13.56
C GLY A 118 3.54 13.20 13.00
N SER A 119 4.52 13.79 13.68
CA SER A 119 5.92 13.71 13.26
C SER A 119 6.47 12.29 13.21
N SER A 120 5.95 11.40 14.07
CA SER A 120 6.32 9.99 14.14
C SER A 120 5.41 9.07 13.30
N THR A 121 4.29 9.59 12.79
CA THR A 121 3.34 8.90 11.90
C THR A 121 2.98 9.79 10.71
N PRO A 122 3.97 10.15 9.86
CA PRO A 122 3.78 11.15 8.81
C PRO A 122 2.70 10.73 7.80
N ALA A 123 1.75 11.62 7.52
CA ALA A 123 0.65 11.37 6.58
C ALA A 123 1.14 10.97 5.18
N SER A 124 2.24 11.55 4.71
CA SER A 124 2.85 11.24 3.42
C SER A 124 3.32 9.79 3.26
N LYS A 125 3.51 9.06 4.36
CA LYS A 125 3.82 7.62 4.36
C LYS A 125 2.60 6.74 4.60
N GLN A 126 1.41 7.31 4.76
CA GLN A 126 0.20 6.54 5.00
C GLN A 126 -0.56 6.29 3.69
N ALA A 127 -1.26 5.17 3.65
CA ALA A 127 -2.19 4.80 2.59
C ALA A 127 -3.52 4.33 3.18
N VAL A 128 -4.61 4.65 2.48
CA VAL A 128 -5.96 4.24 2.86
C VAL A 128 -6.61 3.48 1.70
N ILE A 129 -7.09 2.27 1.99
CA ILE A 129 -7.79 1.41 1.05
C ILE A 129 -9.24 1.25 1.53
N LEU A 130 -10.23 1.60 0.70
CA LEU A 130 -11.63 1.43 1.05
C LEU A 130 -12.39 0.69 -0.05
N HIS A 131 -13.07 -0.39 0.33
CA HIS A 131 -13.94 -1.14 -0.56
C HIS A 131 -15.42 -0.87 -0.26
N THR A 132 -16.33 -1.38 -1.09
CA THR A 132 -17.78 -1.22 -0.89
C THR A 132 -18.21 0.25 -0.82
N THR A 133 -17.55 1.10 -1.60
CA THR A 133 -18.04 2.45 -1.88
C THR A 133 -19.27 2.41 -2.78
N GLU A 134 -19.91 3.56 -2.95
CA GLU A 134 -20.94 3.77 -3.97
C GLU A 134 -20.40 3.62 -5.40
N THR A 135 -21.29 3.59 -6.39
CA THR A 135 -20.93 3.54 -7.83
C THR A 135 -20.41 4.86 -8.41
N THR A 136 -20.15 5.85 -7.55
CA THR A 136 -19.55 7.14 -7.91
C THR A 136 -18.40 7.45 -6.96
N PRO A 137 -17.37 8.23 -7.38
CA PRO A 137 -16.24 8.56 -6.50
C PRO A 137 -16.71 9.26 -5.22
N PRO A 138 -16.26 8.82 -4.03
CA PRO A 138 -16.62 9.47 -2.77
C PRO A 138 -15.80 10.76 -2.55
N THR A 139 -16.05 11.79 -3.36
CA THR A 139 -15.22 13.01 -3.44
C THR A 139 -15.06 13.74 -2.11
N CYS A 140 -16.07 13.76 -1.24
CA CYS A 140 -15.97 14.39 0.08
C CYS A 140 -14.92 13.67 0.94
N MET A 141 -15.00 12.33 1.01
CA MET A 141 -14.06 11.50 1.75
C MET A 141 -12.65 11.61 1.17
N LEU A 142 -12.54 11.58 -0.16
CA LEU A 142 -11.28 11.75 -0.87
C LEU A 142 -10.63 13.11 -0.55
N ASN A 143 -11.41 14.20 -0.54
CA ASN A 143 -10.90 15.52 -0.15
C ASN A 143 -10.45 15.55 1.32
N ALA A 144 -11.18 14.90 2.24
CA ALA A 144 -10.74 14.82 3.63
C ALA A 144 -9.37 14.11 3.73
N ILE A 145 -9.23 12.95 3.10
CA ILE A 145 -8.01 12.12 3.20
C ILE A 145 -6.83 12.73 2.43
N VAL A 146 -7.01 13.10 1.17
CA VAL A 146 -5.92 13.53 0.28
C VAL A 146 -5.61 15.01 0.46
N ARG A 147 -6.64 15.87 0.53
CA ARG A 147 -6.43 17.32 0.55
C ARG A 147 -6.23 17.87 1.96
N VAL A 148 -7.06 17.47 2.93
CA VAL A 148 -6.99 17.99 4.30
C VAL A 148 -5.89 17.27 5.08
N ASP A 149 -5.96 15.95 5.13
CA ASP A 149 -5.06 15.11 5.94
C ASP A 149 -3.71 14.85 5.27
N LYS A 150 -3.61 15.11 3.95
CA LYS A 150 -2.38 14.92 3.15
C LYS A 150 -1.84 13.49 3.21
N ILE A 151 -2.74 12.51 3.27
CA ILE A 151 -2.40 11.08 3.19
C ILE A 151 -1.76 10.78 1.83
N GLY A 152 -0.66 10.02 1.84
CA GLY A 152 0.21 9.84 0.68
C GLY A 152 -0.36 8.99 -0.46
N ALA A 153 -1.29 8.08 -0.17
CA ALA A 153 -1.94 7.26 -1.20
C ALA A 153 -3.36 6.83 -0.79
N VAL A 154 -4.21 6.62 -1.81
CA VAL A 154 -5.56 6.08 -1.61
C VAL A 154 -5.91 5.07 -2.72
N TYR A 155 -6.74 4.10 -2.39
CA TYR A 155 -7.43 3.26 -3.37
C TYR A 155 -8.86 3.00 -2.92
N PHE A 156 -9.84 3.44 -3.70
CA PHE A 156 -11.26 3.26 -3.42
C PHE A 156 -11.94 2.45 -4.52
N THR A 157 -12.77 1.48 -4.13
CA THR A 157 -13.50 0.62 -5.06
C THR A 157 -14.94 0.40 -4.61
N SER A 158 -15.87 0.27 -5.56
CA SER A 158 -17.26 -0.13 -5.28
C SER A 158 -17.42 -1.64 -5.16
N ASP A 159 -16.35 -2.39 -5.42
CA ASP A 159 -16.38 -3.84 -5.32
C ASP A 159 -16.50 -4.31 -3.87
N VAL A 160 -16.88 -5.57 -3.70
CA VAL A 160 -17.28 -6.16 -2.43
C VAL A 160 -16.44 -7.39 -2.07
N LEU A 161 -16.48 -7.77 -0.79
CA LEU A 161 -15.86 -9.00 -0.31
C LEU A 161 -16.46 -10.24 -1.02
N PRO A 162 -15.70 -11.33 -1.15
CA PRO A 162 -14.42 -11.60 -0.49
C PRO A 162 -13.18 -11.05 -1.19
N ASN A 163 -13.29 -10.52 -2.41
CA ASN A 163 -12.14 -10.05 -3.17
C ASN A 163 -12.47 -8.75 -3.94
N PRO A 164 -12.44 -7.59 -3.29
CA PRO A 164 -12.79 -6.32 -3.92
C PRO A 164 -11.68 -5.76 -4.85
N TYR A 165 -10.67 -6.57 -5.17
CA TYR A 165 -9.44 -6.16 -5.85
C TYR A 165 -9.25 -6.82 -7.22
N ASP A 166 -10.24 -7.56 -7.72
CA ASP A 166 -10.17 -8.23 -9.03
C ASP A 166 -10.84 -7.45 -10.18
N MET A 167 -11.56 -6.37 -9.87
CA MET A 167 -12.18 -5.51 -10.87
C MET A 167 -11.96 -4.02 -10.57
N PHE A 168 -11.84 -3.22 -11.64
CA PHE A 168 -11.86 -1.77 -11.51
C PHE A 168 -13.28 -1.26 -11.23
N PRO A 169 -13.46 -0.27 -10.33
CA PRO A 169 -14.76 0.36 -10.16
C PRO A 169 -15.21 1.03 -11.47
N PRO A 170 -16.54 1.12 -11.74
CA PRO A 170 -17.05 1.72 -12.97
C PRO A 170 -16.66 3.21 -13.12
N TYR A 171 -16.29 3.85 -12.01
CA TYR A 171 -15.84 5.24 -11.95
C TYR A 171 -14.31 5.40 -11.92
N TRP A 172 -13.51 4.37 -12.24
CA TRP A 172 -12.04 4.42 -12.14
C TRP A 172 -11.39 5.70 -12.67
N ALA A 173 -11.75 6.13 -13.88
CA ALA A 173 -11.21 7.38 -14.45
C ALA A 173 -11.57 8.60 -13.59
N GLY A 174 -12.82 8.69 -13.12
CA GLY A 174 -13.27 9.76 -12.23
C GLY A 174 -12.61 9.71 -10.84
N LEU A 175 -12.26 8.54 -10.34
CA LEU A 175 -11.46 8.42 -9.11
C LEU A 175 -10.06 9.03 -9.31
N VAL A 176 -9.37 8.67 -10.40
CA VAL A 176 -8.04 9.19 -10.72
C VAL A 176 -8.07 10.72 -10.85
N ASP A 177 -9.04 11.27 -11.56
CA ASP A 177 -9.21 12.72 -11.72
C ASP A 177 -9.50 13.42 -10.37
N ALA A 178 -10.32 12.81 -9.52
CA ALA A 178 -10.62 13.32 -8.19
C ALA A 178 -9.38 13.34 -7.29
N VAL A 179 -8.55 12.28 -7.33
CA VAL A 179 -7.26 12.22 -6.61
C VAL A 179 -6.34 13.34 -7.09
N GLN A 180 -6.17 13.50 -8.41
CA GLN A 180 -5.33 14.56 -8.97
C GLN A 180 -5.81 15.95 -8.53
N THR A 181 -7.11 16.19 -8.58
CA THR A 181 -7.73 17.45 -8.16
C THR A 181 -7.48 17.74 -6.68
N ALA A 182 -7.72 16.76 -5.81
CA ALA A 182 -7.53 16.92 -4.37
C ALA A 182 -6.07 17.14 -3.98
N ALA A 183 -5.13 16.47 -4.67
CA ALA A 183 -3.70 16.58 -4.41
C ALA A 183 -3.09 17.91 -4.90
N SER A 184 -3.73 18.57 -5.87
CA SER A 184 -3.23 19.82 -6.49
C SER A 184 -3.77 21.09 -5.83
N ALA A 185 -4.63 20.96 -4.81
CA ALA A 185 -5.40 22.05 -4.18
C ALA A 185 -5.08 22.26 -2.69
#